data_AF-A0A8S8YES7-F1
#
_entry.id   AF-A0A8S8YES7-F1
#
_cell.length_a   1.000
_cell.length_b   1.000
_cell.length_c   1.000
_cell.angle_alpha   90.00
_cell.angle_beta   90.00
_cell.angle_gamma   90.00
#
_symmetry.space_group_name_H-M   'P 1'
#
loop_
_entity.id
_entity.type
_entity.pdbx_description
1 polymer ?
#
loop_
_entity_poly.entity_id
_entity_poly.type
_entity_poly.pdbx_seq_one_letter_code
_entity_poly.pdbx_strand_id
1 'polypeptide(L)'
;MRPSLEQSRLLEALQAEVFAAMEDMETWHGQDLDQLRRIPLGVLRRGTVRRHGVTRWIRGARPDRLRPDEVRVIDLHPALLTPEWWPYACFVLHHELIHATGHRRHDAAFRRWESSWPSPDKEGGAEAFAQMLHMASAQWWWTCSSCDVKHARQRRANGRYVCRRCGQVLQDVPAQGVVA
;
A
#
# COMPACT_ATOMS: atom_id res chain seq x y z
N MET A 1 0.63 8.67 10.42
CA MET A 1 0.93 8.57 11.87
C MET A 1 2.41 8.88 12.03
N ARG A 2 2.89 9.20 13.24
CA ARG A 2 4.33 9.33 13.44
C ARG A 2 4.95 7.91 13.36
N PRO A 3 5.93 7.66 12.49
CA PRO A 3 6.64 6.38 12.48
C PRO A 3 7.41 6.16 13.80
N SER A 4 7.62 4.90 14.16
CA SER A 4 8.60 4.55 15.19
C SER A 4 10.03 4.86 14.71
N LEU A 5 11.01 4.86 15.60
CA LEU A 5 12.42 5.07 15.23
C LEU A 5 12.90 4.06 14.18
N GLU A 6 12.53 2.79 14.35
CA GLU A 6 12.84 1.73 13.40
C GLU A 6 12.18 1.97 12.04
N GLN A 7 10.89 2.33 12.03
CA GLN A 7 10.18 2.66 10.80
C GLN A 7 10.79 3.87 10.09
N SER A 8 11.25 4.89 10.83
CA SER A 8 11.93 6.04 10.23
C SER A 8 13.21 5.60 9.51
N ARG A 9 14.04 4.77 10.14
CA ARG A 9 15.27 4.23 9.51
C ARG A 9 14.97 3.42 8.26
N LEU A 10 13.93 2.59 8.30
CA LEU A 10 13.50 1.81 7.14
C LEU A 10 12.98 2.72 6.01
N LEU A 11 12.23 3.78 6.34
CA LEU A 11 11.77 4.75 5.33
C LEU A 11 12.94 5.54 4.72
N GLU A 12 13.94 5.91 5.51
CA GLU A 12 15.17 6.57 5.03
C GLU A 12 15.95 5.65 4.08
N ALA A 13 16.13 4.38 4.44
CA ALA A 13 16.78 3.39 3.59
C ALA A 13 16.00 3.15 2.28
N LEU A 14 14.68 3.02 2.38
CA LEU A 14 13.79 2.87 1.23
C LEU A 14 13.87 4.08 0.29
N GLN A 15 13.89 5.29 0.85
CA GLN A 15 14.03 6.51 0.08
C GLN A 15 15.37 6.55 -0.65
N ALA A 16 16.47 6.27 0.05
CA ALA A 16 17.81 6.25 -0.55
C ALA A 16 17.89 5.27 -1.73
N GLU A 17 17.35 4.06 -1.57
CA GLU A 17 17.33 3.04 -2.62
C GLU A 17 16.49 3.47 -3.84
N VAL A 18 15.27 3.99 -3.60
CA VAL A 18 14.38 4.44 -4.68
C VAL A 18 15.00 5.61 -5.45
N PHE A 19 15.60 6.57 -4.75
CA PHE A 19 16.23 7.70 -5.41
C PHE A 19 17.50 7.31 -6.18
N ALA A 20 18.32 6.40 -5.65
CA ALA A 20 19.49 5.88 -6.37
C ALA A 20 19.07 5.23 -7.70
N ALA A 21 17.99 4.45 -7.70
CA ALA A 21 17.47 3.86 -8.93
C ALA A 21 16.84 4.91 -9.87
N MET A 22 16.18 5.93 -9.34
CA MET A 22 15.56 7.00 -10.14
C MET A 22 16.58 7.91 -10.85
N GLU A 23 17.78 8.07 -10.30
CA GLU A 23 18.85 8.88 -10.90
C GLU A 23 19.26 8.38 -12.29
N ASP A 24 19.19 7.07 -12.54
CA ASP A 24 19.54 6.44 -13.82
C ASP A 24 18.35 6.33 -14.81
N MET A 25 17.15 6.75 -14.41
CA MET A 25 15.94 6.60 -15.22
C MET A 25 15.69 7.81 -16.11
N GLU A 26 15.69 7.60 -17.43
CA GLU A 26 15.40 8.66 -18.41
C GLU A 26 14.08 9.40 -18.17
N THR A 27 13.08 8.71 -17.61
CA THR A 27 11.76 9.31 -17.34
C THR A 27 11.81 10.41 -16.28
N TRP A 28 12.82 10.40 -15.41
CA TRP A 28 13.01 11.40 -14.36
C TRP A 28 14.00 12.51 -14.76
N HIS A 29 14.62 12.44 -15.94
CA HIS A 29 15.50 13.49 -16.42
C HIS A 29 14.77 14.84 -16.48
N GLY A 30 15.40 15.89 -15.95
CA GLY A 30 14.85 17.24 -15.89
C GLY A 30 13.84 17.47 -14.74
N GLN A 31 13.57 16.47 -13.90
CA GLN A 31 12.84 16.67 -12.64
C GLN A 31 13.80 17.08 -11.52
N ASP A 32 13.29 17.87 -10.58
CA ASP A 32 14.03 18.25 -9.37
C ASP A 32 13.95 17.10 -8.34
N LEU A 33 14.87 16.13 -8.45
CA LEU A 33 14.94 15.00 -7.53
C LEU A 33 15.27 15.44 -6.10
N ASP A 34 16.02 16.52 -5.90
CA ASP A 34 16.33 17.05 -4.57
C ASP A 34 15.10 17.65 -3.88
N GLN A 35 14.19 18.26 -4.65
CA GLN A 35 12.89 18.68 -4.13
C GLN A 35 12.02 17.49 -3.72
N LEU A 36 11.96 16.44 -4.55
CA LEU A 36 11.20 15.23 -4.23
C LEU A 36 11.79 14.49 -3.02
N ARG A 37 13.12 14.43 -2.90
CA ARG A 37 13.83 13.75 -1.79
C ARG A 37 13.55 14.42 -0.44
N ARG A 38 13.25 15.71 -0.43
CA ARG A 38 12.87 16.46 0.79
C ARG A 38 11.44 16.21 1.26
N ILE A 39 10.60 15.53 0.46
CA ILE A 39 9.24 15.20 0.87
C ILE A 39 9.30 14.26 2.09
N PRO A 40 8.64 14.62 3.20
CA PRO A 40 8.61 13.76 4.39
C PRO A 40 7.95 12.41 4.09
N LEU A 41 8.54 11.33 4.59
CA LEU A 41 7.92 10.01 4.59
C LEU A 41 7.26 9.71 5.94
N GLY A 42 6.14 9.01 5.89
CA GLY A 42 5.37 8.60 7.07
C GLY A 42 4.73 7.23 6.90
N VAL A 43 3.93 6.84 7.89
CA VAL A 43 3.19 5.57 7.85
C VAL A 43 1.69 5.76 7.97
N LEU A 44 0.93 4.97 7.22
CA LEU A 44 -0.51 4.86 7.32
C LEU A 44 -0.95 4.33 8.70
N ARG A 45 -2.20 4.61 9.08
CA ARG A 45 -2.80 3.96 10.26
C ARG A 45 -2.97 2.47 9.97
N ARG A 46 -2.64 1.61 10.94
CA ARG A 46 -2.90 0.16 10.85
C ARG A 46 -4.40 -0.07 10.58
N GLY A 47 -4.70 -0.92 9.59
CA GLY A 47 -6.07 -1.30 9.21
C GLY A 47 -6.50 -0.91 7.79
N THR A 48 -5.66 -0.21 7.02
CA THR A 48 -5.97 0.09 5.62
C THR A 48 -5.57 -1.07 4.72
N VAL A 49 -6.53 -1.91 4.34
CA VAL A 49 -6.30 -3.11 3.50
C VAL A 49 -6.14 -2.80 2.00
N ARG A 50 -6.55 -1.61 1.56
CA ARG A 50 -6.62 -1.23 0.14
C ARG A 50 -5.70 -0.08 -0.27
N ARG A 51 -5.07 0.57 0.72
CA ARG A 51 -4.24 1.75 0.48
C ARG A 51 -2.84 1.41 0.97
N HIS A 52 -1.91 1.32 0.03
CA HIS A 52 -0.54 0.87 0.28
C HIS A 52 0.42 2.06 0.36
N GLY A 53 0.15 3.11 -0.41
CA GLY A 53 0.77 4.43 -0.32
C GLY A 53 -0.29 5.54 -0.37
N VAL A 54 0.10 6.76 0.00
CA VAL A 54 -0.65 7.98 -0.33
C VAL A 54 0.22 9.24 -0.26
N THR A 55 0.21 10.00 -1.34
CA THR A 55 0.71 11.39 -1.37
C THR A 55 -0.34 12.34 -0.80
N ARG A 56 0.02 13.04 0.28
CA ARG A 56 -0.85 14.02 0.94
C ARG A 56 -0.32 15.43 0.73
N TRP A 57 -1.18 16.29 0.23
CA TRP A 57 -0.89 17.69 -0.05
C TRP A 57 -1.13 18.58 1.17
N ILE A 58 -0.51 19.77 1.18
CA ILE A 58 -0.85 20.83 2.13
C ILE A 58 -2.31 21.28 1.93
N ARG A 59 -2.93 21.79 3.00
CA ARG A 59 -4.32 22.26 2.93
C ARG A 59 -4.39 23.49 2.03
N GLY A 60 -5.26 23.46 1.02
CA GLY A 60 -5.46 24.57 0.08
C GLY A 60 -4.65 24.46 -1.23
N ALA A 61 -3.82 23.43 -1.39
CA ALA A 61 -3.14 23.14 -2.66
C ALA A 61 -4.17 22.97 -3.79
N ARG A 62 -3.88 23.56 -4.94
CA ARG A 62 -4.82 23.62 -6.07
C ARG A 62 -4.76 22.32 -6.89
N PRO A 63 -5.87 21.56 -7.01
CA PRO A 63 -5.90 20.28 -7.72
C PRO A 63 -5.35 20.28 -9.15
N ASP A 64 -5.45 21.40 -9.85
CA ASP A 64 -5.05 21.65 -11.23
C ASP A 64 -3.58 22.08 -11.37
N ARG A 65 -2.89 22.40 -10.28
CA ARG A 65 -1.51 22.91 -10.29
C ARG A 65 -0.70 22.40 -9.10
N LEU A 66 -0.78 21.11 -8.85
CA LEU A 66 -0.04 20.47 -7.77
C LEU A 66 1.45 20.39 -8.09
N ARG A 67 2.30 20.75 -7.12
CA ARG A 67 3.76 20.76 -7.26
C ARG A 67 4.47 20.07 -6.09
N PRO A 68 5.65 19.46 -6.27
CA PRO A 68 6.32 18.72 -5.20
C PRO A 68 6.49 19.49 -3.86
N ASP A 69 6.69 20.81 -3.88
CA ASP A 69 6.77 21.68 -2.68
C ASP A 69 5.46 21.81 -1.90
N GLU A 70 4.33 21.47 -2.51
CA GLU A 70 3.02 21.43 -1.87
C GLU A 70 2.69 20.04 -1.28
N VAL A 71 3.59 19.06 -1.40
CA VAL A 71 3.43 17.76 -0.76
C VAL A 71 3.80 17.86 0.70
N ARG A 72 2.83 17.55 1.57
CA ARG A 72 3.01 17.55 3.03
C ARG A 72 3.72 16.30 3.52
N VAL A 73 3.36 15.13 3.00
CA VAL A 73 3.90 13.82 3.39
C VAL A 73 3.49 12.73 2.40
N ILE A 74 4.36 11.76 2.15
CA ILE A 74 4.01 10.48 1.54
C ILE A 74 3.93 9.44 2.65
N ASP A 75 2.74 8.87 2.89
CA ASP A 75 2.56 7.80 3.88
C ASP A 75 2.56 6.44 3.19
N LEU A 76 3.38 5.50 3.66
CA LEU A 76 3.37 4.09 3.23
C LEU A 76 2.67 3.19 4.25
N HIS A 77 2.15 2.05 3.81
CA HIS A 77 1.61 1.05 4.74
C HIS A 77 2.75 0.44 5.56
N PRO A 78 2.66 0.40 6.91
CA PRO A 78 3.80 -0.03 7.74
C PRO A 78 4.22 -1.49 7.50
N ALA A 79 3.31 -2.36 7.04
CA ALA A 79 3.64 -3.75 6.70
C ALA A 79 4.51 -3.90 5.44
N LEU A 80 4.64 -2.84 4.62
CA LEU A 80 5.60 -2.83 3.50
C LEU A 80 7.05 -2.81 3.99
N LEU A 81 7.29 -2.33 5.22
CA LEU A 81 8.62 -2.14 5.78
C LEU A 81 9.16 -3.46 6.37
N THR A 82 9.16 -4.51 5.56
CA THR A 82 9.69 -5.84 5.91
C THR A 82 10.47 -6.38 4.72
N PRO A 83 11.44 -7.29 4.92
CA PRO A 83 12.25 -7.84 3.82
C PRO A 83 11.42 -8.50 2.71
N GLU A 84 10.34 -9.20 3.07
CA GLU A 84 9.43 -9.87 2.13
C GLU A 84 8.77 -8.88 1.16
N TRP A 85 8.34 -7.72 1.66
CA TRP A 85 7.59 -6.72 0.89
C TRP A 85 8.43 -5.56 0.40
N TRP A 86 9.75 -5.60 0.61
CA TRP A 86 10.66 -4.52 0.28
C TRP A 86 10.64 -4.12 -1.20
N PRO A 87 10.70 -5.06 -2.17
CA PRO A 87 10.62 -4.70 -3.59
C PRO A 87 9.30 -3.98 -3.93
N TYR A 88 8.21 -4.40 -3.30
CA TYR A 88 6.91 -3.76 -3.46
C TYR A 88 6.86 -2.38 -2.79
N ALA A 89 7.51 -2.22 -1.65
CA ALA A 89 7.66 -0.94 -0.98
C ALA A 89 8.36 0.09 -1.89
N CYS A 90 9.43 -0.32 -2.59
CA CYS A 90 10.14 0.53 -3.55
C CYS A 90 9.21 0.97 -4.69
N PHE A 91 8.47 0.03 -5.28
CA PHE A 91 7.47 0.32 -6.31
C PHE A 91 6.38 1.28 -5.81
N VAL A 92 5.84 1.07 -4.61
CA VAL A 92 4.80 1.95 -4.04
C VAL A 92 5.37 3.35 -3.78
N LEU A 93 6.60 3.48 -3.27
CA LEU A 93 7.19 4.80 -3.07
C LEU A 93 7.40 5.54 -4.40
N HIS A 94 7.94 4.86 -5.42
CA HIS A 94 8.06 5.44 -6.77
C HIS A 94 6.68 5.87 -7.32
N HIS A 95 5.66 5.04 -7.18
CA HIS A 95 4.27 5.38 -7.54
C HIS A 95 3.78 6.67 -6.87
N GLU A 96 3.99 6.82 -5.56
CA GLU A 96 3.58 8.01 -4.82
C GLU A 96 4.43 9.25 -5.19
N LEU A 97 5.69 9.08 -5.58
CA LEU A 97 6.53 10.16 -6.11
C LEU A 97 6.05 10.66 -7.47
N ILE A 98 5.50 9.79 -8.33
CA ILE A 98 4.83 10.22 -9.57
C ILE A 98 3.59 11.06 -9.23
N HIS A 99 2.81 10.66 -8.22
CA HIS A 99 1.72 11.50 -7.74
C HIS A 99 2.23 12.87 -7.25
N ALA A 100 3.38 12.92 -6.57
CA ALA A 100 3.98 14.14 -6.06
C ALA A 100 4.39 15.15 -7.16
N THR A 101 4.58 14.71 -8.41
CA THR A 101 4.82 15.61 -9.56
C THR A 101 3.53 16.20 -10.16
N GLY A 102 2.37 15.87 -9.58
CA GLY A 102 1.06 16.40 -9.97
C GLY A 102 0.21 15.44 -10.82
N HIS A 103 0.72 14.26 -11.16
CA HIS A 103 -0.03 13.24 -11.89
C HIS A 103 -1.08 12.56 -10.99
N ARG A 104 -2.24 13.20 -10.79
CA ARG A 104 -3.28 12.69 -9.86
C ARG A 104 -4.00 11.44 -10.34
N ARG A 105 -4.14 11.27 -11.65
CA ARG A 105 -4.91 10.19 -12.27
C ARG A 105 -3.94 9.16 -12.80
N HIS A 106 -4.31 7.89 -12.72
CA HIS A 106 -3.57 6.80 -13.35
C HIS A 106 -3.85 6.73 -14.87
N ASP A 107 -3.70 7.86 -15.55
CA ASP A 107 -3.86 7.99 -17.00
C ASP A 107 -2.61 7.53 -17.76
N ALA A 108 -2.62 7.66 -19.09
CA ALA A 108 -1.51 7.22 -19.92
C ALA A 108 -0.18 7.93 -19.60
N ALA A 109 -0.20 9.19 -19.13
CA ALA A 109 1.01 9.89 -18.74
C ALA A 109 1.58 9.30 -17.45
N PHE A 110 0.73 9.12 -16.45
CA PHE A 110 1.12 8.44 -15.21
C PHE A 110 1.68 7.04 -15.46
N ARG A 111 0.99 6.23 -16.28
CA ARG A 111 1.40 4.85 -16.55
C ARG A 111 2.74 4.75 -17.28
N ARG A 112 3.11 5.73 -18.11
CA ARG A 112 4.45 5.79 -18.72
C ARG A 112 5.54 5.97 -17.68
N TRP A 113 5.30 6.82 -16.69
CA TRP A 113 6.25 7.02 -15.58
C TRP A 113 6.32 5.78 -14.70
N GLU A 114 5.18 5.21 -14.35
CA GLU A 114 5.12 4.02 -13.52
C GLU A 114 5.85 2.83 -14.17
N SER A 115 5.74 2.68 -15.50
CA SER A 115 6.43 1.63 -16.25
C SER A 115 7.95 1.75 -16.29
N SER A 116 8.53 2.88 -15.85
CA SER A 116 9.99 3.01 -15.73
C SER A 116 10.55 2.18 -14.58
N TRP A 117 9.71 1.78 -13.62
CA TRP A 117 10.08 0.91 -12.52
C TRP A 117 9.64 -0.53 -12.82
N PRO A 118 10.48 -1.56 -12.56
CA PRO A 118 10.09 -2.95 -12.73
C PRO A 118 8.81 -3.26 -11.95
N SER A 119 7.75 -3.62 -12.65
CA SER A 119 6.49 -3.98 -11.98
C SER A 119 6.72 -5.21 -11.09
N PRO A 120 6.22 -5.20 -9.85
CA PRO A 120 6.28 -6.37 -9.00
C PRO A 120 5.47 -7.50 -9.65
N ASP A 121 5.91 -8.73 -9.47
CA ASP A 121 5.14 -9.89 -9.92
C ASP A 121 3.82 -10.04 -9.14
N LYS A 122 3.01 -11.02 -9.52
CA LYS A 122 1.71 -11.23 -8.87
C LYS A 122 1.83 -11.61 -7.40
N GLU A 123 2.90 -12.29 -7.01
CA GLU A 123 3.09 -12.86 -5.68
C GLU A 123 3.67 -11.84 -4.68
N GLY A 124 4.43 -10.86 -5.18
CA GLY A 124 4.95 -9.72 -4.42
C GLY A 124 4.22 -8.41 -4.68
N GLY A 125 3.16 -8.40 -5.48
CA GLY A 125 2.47 -7.18 -5.91
C GLY A 125 1.31 -6.73 -5.03
N ALA A 126 0.56 -5.77 -5.55
CA ALA A 126 -0.58 -5.15 -4.85
C ALA A 126 -1.65 -6.15 -4.41
N GLU A 127 -1.97 -7.13 -5.25
CA GLU A 127 -3.01 -8.12 -4.96
C GLU A 127 -2.61 -9.04 -3.81
N ALA A 128 -1.41 -9.60 -3.86
CA ALA A 128 -0.88 -10.44 -2.79
C ALA A 128 -0.72 -9.67 -1.47
N PHE A 129 -0.24 -8.42 -1.53
CA PHE A 129 -0.13 -7.58 -0.32
C PHE A 129 -1.51 -7.30 0.30
N ALA A 130 -2.51 -6.96 -0.52
CA ALA A 130 -3.87 -6.74 -0.05
C ALA A 130 -4.49 -8.03 0.54
N GLN A 131 -4.22 -9.19 -0.06
CA GLN A 131 -4.64 -10.48 0.47
C GLN A 131 -3.99 -10.77 1.83
N MET A 132 -2.68 -10.57 1.95
CA MET A 132 -1.95 -10.74 3.21
C MET A 132 -2.52 -9.84 4.31
N LEU A 133 -2.73 -8.54 4.02
CA LEU A 133 -3.36 -7.61 4.95
C LEU A 133 -4.79 -8.04 5.33
N HIS A 134 -5.55 -8.54 4.35
CA HIS A 134 -6.92 -9.00 4.58
C HIS A 134 -6.95 -10.17 5.57
N MET A 135 -6.08 -11.16 5.34
CA MET A 135 -5.93 -12.33 6.20
C MET A 135 -5.44 -11.94 7.59
N ALA A 136 -4.40 -11.12 7.69
CA ALA A 136 -3.85 -10.66 8.97
C ALA A 136 -4.86 -9.84 9.80
N SER A 137 -5.80 -9.16 9.14
CA SER A 137 -6.84 -8.39 9.83
C SER A 137 -8.05 -9.22 10.28
N ALA A 138 -8.13 -10.49 9.89
CA ALA A 138 -9.29 -11.32 10.17
C ALA A 138 -9.41 -11.62 11.66
N GLN A 139 -10.61 -11.41 12.21
CA GLN A 139 -10.98 -11.81 13.56
C GLN A 139 -11.91 -13.03 13.55
N TRP A 140 -12.52 -13.32 12.41
CA TRP A 140 -13.49 -14.37 12.17
C TRP A 140 -13.24 -15.04 10.82
N TRP A 141 -13.40 -16.35 10.79
CA TRP A 141 -13.60 -17.14 9.59
C TRP A 141 -15.09 -17.42 9.46
N TRP A 142 -15.69 -16.98 8.35
CA TRP A 142 -17.00 -17.50 7.97
C TRP A 142 -16.77 -18.80 7.23
N THR A 143 -17.12 -19.91 7.87
CA THR A 143 -16.82 -21.26 7.41
C THR A 143 -18.11 -22.00 7.05
N CYS A 144 -18.13 -22.67 5.90
CA CYS A 144 -19.22 -23.58 5.56
C CYS A 144 -18.96 -24.96 6.17
N SER A 145 -19.87 -25.45 7.01
CA SER A 145 -19.76 -26.79 7.62
C SER A 145 -19.85 -27.94 6.60
N SER A 146 -20.42 -27.71 5.42
CA SER A 146 -20.62 -28.74 4.39
C SER A 146 -19.46 -28.88 3.39
N CYS A 147 -18.79 -27.79 3.04
CA CYS A 147 -17.73 -27.80 2.02
C CYS A 147 -16.43 -27.14 2.45
N ASP A 148 -16.32 -26.78 3.73
CA ASP A 148 -15.15 -26.17 4.39
C ASP A 148 -14.60 -24.90 3.72
N VAL A 149 -15.38 -24.22 2.86
CA VAL A 149 -14.96 -22.92 2.32
C VAL A 149 -14.88 -21.90 3.44
N LYS A 150 -13.79 -21.12 3.47
CA LYS A 150 -13.50 -20.12 4.51
C LYS A 150 -13.40 -18.73 3.91
N HIS A 151 -13.95 -17.74 4.62
CA HIS A 151 -13.84 -16.34 4.26
C HIS A 151 -13.32 -15.52 5.44
N ALA A 152 -12.17 -14.86 5.28
CA ALA A 152 -11.53 -14.04 6.31
C ALA A 152 -12.33 -12.76 6.55
N ARG A 153 -12.69 -12.45 7.79
CA ARG A 153 -13.58 -11.32 8.12
C ARG A 153 -13.20 -10.68 9.45
N GLN A 154 -13.43 -9.37 9.54
CA GLN A 154 -13.25 -8.61 10.77
C GLN A 154 -14.45 -8.72 11.71
N ARG A 155 -15.60 -9.20 11.22
CA ARG A 155 -16.87 -9.25 11.96
C ARG A 155 -17.52 -10.61 11.77
N ARG A 156 -18.34 -11.00 12.74
CA ARG A 156 -19.22 -12.15 12.66
C ARG A 156 -20.27 -12.01 11.55
N ALA A 157 -20.66 -13.13 10.96
CA ALA A 157 -21.77 -13.29 10.03
C ALA A 157 -23.11 -13.21 10.77
N ASN A 158 -23.19 -13.70 12.01
CA ASN A 158 -24.40 -13.81 12.82
C ASN A 158 -25.55 -14.47 12.05
N GLY A 159 -25.24 -15.54 11.30
CA GLY A 159 -26.21 -16.32 10.52
C GLY A 159 -26.77 -15.63 9.27
N ARG A 160 -26.27 -14.46 8.88
CA ARG A 160 -26.83 -13.66 7.76
C ARG A 160 -26.35 -14.08 6.37
N TYR A 161 -25.28 -14.85 6.30
CA TYR A 161 -24.60 -15.17 5.04
C TYR A 161 -24.66 -16.67 4.78
N VAL A 162 -24.88 -17.03 3.52
CA VAL A 162 -24.91 -18.42 3.06
C VAL A 162 -23.73 -18.72 2.14
N CYS A 163 -23.27 -19.96 2.19
CA CYS A 163 -22.26 -20.48 1.27
C CYS A 163 -22.83 -20.48 -0.16
N ARG A 164 -22.16 -19.80 -1.08
CA ARG A 164 -22.59 -19.77 -2.50
C ARG A 164 -22.49 -21.12 -3.21
N ARG A 165 -21.70 -22.06 -2.68
CA ARG A 165 -21.55 -23.41 -3.26
C ARG A 165 -22.64 -24.37 -2.79
N CYS A 166 -23.04 -24.28 -1.52
CA CYS A 166 -23.85 -25.32 -0.88
C CYS A 166 -25.17 -24.80 -0.29
N GLY A 167 -25.40 -23.48 -0.28
CA GLY A 167 -26.59 -22.86 0.31
C GLY A 167 -26.66 -22.85 1.83
N GLN A 168 -25.75 -23.54 2.52
CA GLN A 168 -25.71 -23.61 3.99
C GLN A 168 -25.32 -22.27 4.64
N VAL A 169 -25.91 -21.96 5.78
CA VAL A 169 -25.55 -20.77 6.58
C VAL A 169 -24.10 -20.89 7.05
N LEU A 170 -23.32 -19.83 6.84
CA LEU A 170 -21.92 -19.79 7.25
C LEU A 170 -21.81 -19.66 8.77
N GLN A 171 -20.92 -20.46 9.35
CA GLN A 171 -20.62 -20.48 10.77
C GLN A 171 -19.49 -19.51 11.10
N ASP A 172 -19.62 -18.82 12.22
CA ASP A 172 -18.61 -17.91 12.75
C ASP A 172 -17.59 -18.68 13.59
N VAL A 173 -16.38 -18.86 13.04
CA VAL A 173 -15.25 -19.44 13.76
C VAL A 173 -14.27 -18.32 14.10
N PRO A 174 -13.86 -18.12 15.37
CA PRO A 174 -12.83 -17.14 15.69
C PRO A 174 -11.56 -17.40 14.88
N ALA A 175 -10.94 -16.35 14.33
CA ALA A 175 -9.69 -16.48 13.61
C ALA A 175 -8.48 -16.75 14.52
N GLN A 176 -8.68 -16.76 15.85
CA GLN A 176 -7.61 -16.88 16.83
C GLN A 176 -6.99 -18.28 16.87
N GLY A 177 -5.70 -18.27 16.50
CA GLY A 177 -4.73 -19.34 16.58
C GLY A 177 -3.33 -18.88 16.12
N VAL A 178 -2.91 -17.63 16.38
CA VAL A 178 -1.51 -17.17 16.49
C VAL A 178 -1.52 -15.93 17.43
N VAL A 179 -0.67 -15.96 18.45
CA VAL A 179 -0.62 -15.04 19.60
C VAL A 179 0.16 -13.76 19.28
N ALA A 180 -0.23 -12.70 20.00
CA ALA A 180 0.35 -11.35 20.19
C ALA A 180 1.75 -11.04 19.63
#